data_AF-A0A7C8E9V6-F1
#
_entry.id   AF-A0A7C8E9V6-F1
#
_cell.length_a   1.000
_cell.length_b   1.000
_cell.length_c   1.000
_cell.angle_alpha   90.00
_cell.angle_beta   90.00
_cell.angle_gamma   90.00
#
_symmetry.space_group_name_H-M   'P 1'
#
loop_
_entity.id
_entity.type
_entity.pdbx_description
1 polymer ?
#
loop_
_entity_poly.entity_id
_entity_poly.type
_entity_poly.pdbx_seq_one_letter_code
_entity_poly.pdbx_strand_id
1 'polypeptide(L)'
;MSYDTWQGLGDECLNCHSDIDKMKSLGYPQFITSREDIEKQTKHKNIHCQDCHLGDARAKDKDKAHKGMLKAFFVSHKGTALTREDINYKKSLLPEGKDYIRMMLPIDDESKADSKHPEVRNVLWHDRDRDSFNFSPEIVKKTCGKSNCHPQELKQFNKTIMGTNFRQRTMQTWLQPYGPHNCGPSFADTPVQKELKKIGFDFKNTEKIQKEINLPFSHEQAKNKQRFCNVCHAGCLDCHYEPNKKEGVHNFVKKPSSMSCAGYGRGTSICHPGAMQSRRGETYIGGDYSIPTGMEPDSHYKKGIHCIDCHHTGREGMGDMVRKAGCQDCHVEIEEAHSKSIHKNLDCATCHVNELRGYQLIVWGPGYVAEQKNPFKKYSLYYGIQSPPILMKDKKGKWMPIKVMPHTLGNFSKDVPPSGTIKYRWDDYSTRDAYYILGTFETGSNNKHLLWLDLQQASHPYGKARKCASCHAKSQEMRSKWEYMDDQGTKEPFVGSYKVIADQKGLIVRDFIHSKIKVAEGYKLEDFASWIFFKDKWVINSEDFHIKTEKRKYDKYLEMSNNIDLQIKRLDKTLKNKDKKTIKRYKELRGIALHNQDEGLKLLPKYSDKDGALK
;
A
#
# COMPACT_ATOMS: atom_id res chain seq x y z
N MET A 1 -17.21 -29.50 34.59
CA MET A 1 -16.79 -28.11 34.31
C MET A 1 -15.26 -28.10 34.37
N SER A 2 -14.53 -27.74 33.31
CA SER A 2 -13.06 -27.72 33.37
C SER A 2 -12.58 -26.50 34.19
N TYR A 3 -11.36 -26.55 34.72
CA TYR A 3 -10.75 -25.41 35.43
C TYR A 3 -10.73 -24.15 34.58
N ASP A 4 -10.50 -24.28 33.27
CA ASP A 4 -10.54 -23.16 32.30
C ASP A 4 -11.96 -22.61 32.10
N THR A 5 -12.98 -23.48 32.07
CA THR A 5 -14.39 -23.04 32.04
C THR A 5 -14.78 -22.33 33.34
N TRP A 6 -14.27 -22.79 34.49
CA TRP A 6 -14.52 -22.17 35.79
C TRP A 6 -13.81 -20.81 35.92
N GLN A 7 -12.57 -20.69 35.47
CA GLN A 7 -11.81 -19.42 35.40
C GLN A 7 -12.47 -18.39 34.47
N GLY A 8 -13.05 -18.83 33.35
CA GLY A 8 -13.71 -17.99 32.36
C GLY A 8 -15.09 -17.42 32.75
N LEU A 9 -15.62 -17.75 33.93
CA LEU A 9 -16.92 -17.24 34.44
C LEU A 9 -16.77 -16.04 35.40
N GLY A 10 -15.57 -15.48 35.53
CA GLY A 10 -15.35 -14.29 36.36
C GLY A 10 -15.91 -13.03 35.73
N ASP A 11 -16.66 -12.24 36.51
CA ASP A 11 -17.19 -10.93 36.12
C ASP A 11 -16.42 -9.77 36.77
N GLU A 12 -15.27 -10.01 37.43
CA GLU A 12 -14.57 -8.95 38.18
C GLU A 12 -14.02 -7.84 37.27
N CYS A 13 -13.66 -8.17 36.02
CA CYS A 13 -13.34 -7.15 35.03
C CYS A 13 -14.51 -6.18 34.82
N LEU A 14 -15.73 -6.69 34.62
CA LEU A 14 -16.92 -5.84 34.44
C LEU A 14 -17.30 -5.13 35.73
N ASN A 15 -17.22 -5.80 36.88
CA ASN A 15 -17.49 -5.17 38.19
C ASN A 15 -16.59 -3.95 38.42
N CYS A 16 -15.30 -4.05 38.06
CA CYS A 16 -14.38 -2.93 38.20
C CYS A 16 -14.59 -1.85 37.13
N HIS A 17 -14.75 -2.24 35.86
CA HIS A 17 -14.81 -1.30 34.74
C HIS A 17 -16.19 -0.65 34.54
N SER A 18 -17.26 -1.17 35.15
CA SER A 18 -18.57 -0.51 35.18
C SER A 18 -18.74 0.47 36.35
N ASP A 19 -17.85 0.42 37.35
CA ASP A 19 -17.85 1.34 38.48
C ASP A 19 -17.19 2.67 38.09
N ILE A 20 -18.04 3.66 37.77
CA ILE A 20 -17.65 4.99 37.29
C ILE A 20 -16.77 5.70 38.31
N ASP A 21 -17.12 5.65 39.60
CA ASP A 21 -16.42 6.41 40.64
C ASP A 21 -15.07 5.77 40.96
N LYS A 22 -15.01 4.43 40.99
CA LYS A 22 -13.74 3.70 41.09
C LYS A 22 -12.83 3.99 39.90
N MET A 23 -13.33 3.91 38.67
CA MET A 23 -12.49 4.17 37.49
C MET A 23 -12.01 5.62 37.40
N LYS A 24 -12.83 6.59 37.82
CA LYS A 24 -12.41 8.00 37.93
C LYS A 24 -11.36 8.21 39.01
N SER A 25 -11.54 7.62 40.20
CA SER A 25 -10.57 7.73 41.29
C SER A 25 -9.22 7.06 40.98
N LEU A 26 -9.23 5.99 40.18
CA LEU A 26 -8.02 5.38 39.64
C LEU A 26 -7.39 6.20 38.49
N GLY A 27 -8.06 7.24 37.99
CA GLY A 27 -7.56 8.09 36.91
C GLY A 27 -7.72 7.51 35.50
N TYR A 28 -8.62 6.53 35.32
CA TYR A 28 -8.84 5.84 34.05
C TYR A 28 -10.32 5.86 33.56
N PRO A 29 -10.99 7.02 33.50
CA PRO A 29 -12.39 7.10 33.06
C PRO A 29 -12.63 6.60 31.61
N GLN A 30 -11.59 6.64 30.76
CA GLN A 30 -11.63 6.17 29.38
C GLN A 30 -11.80 4.65 29.23
N PHE A 31 -11.67 3.88 30.31
CA PHE A 31 -11.88 2.43 30.34
C PHE A 31 -13.20 2.03 31.01
N ILE A 32 -14.07 2.99 31.31
CA ILE A 32 -15.42 2.70 31.80
C ILE A 32 -16.21 1.98 30.70
N THR A 33 -16.82 0.85 31.03
CA THR A 33 -17.66 0.08 30.09
C THR A 33 -18.66 -0.79 30.83
N SER A 34 -19.83 -0.98 30.22
CA SER A 34 -20.85 -1.93 30.67
C SER A 34 -20.91 -3.16 29.77
N ARG A 35 -21.62 -4.20 30.22
CA ARG A 35 -21.94 -5.37 29.38
C ARG A 35 -22.74 -4.98 28.14
N GLU A 36 -23.69 -4.06 28.28
CA GLU A 36 -24.48 -3.54 27.16
C GLU A 36 -23.59 -2.83 26.12
N ASP A 37 -22.61 -2.03 26.58
CA ASP A 37 -21.64 -1.40 25.68
C ASP A 37 -20.84 -2.44 24.92
N ILE A 38 -20.29 -3.44 25.61
CA ILE A 38 -19.48 -4.49 24.98
C ILE A 38 -20.30 -5.24 23.93
N GLU A 39 -21.50 -5.69 24.26
CA GLU A 39 -22.35 -6.43 23.31
C GLU A 39 -22.75 -5.59 22.10
N LYS A 40 -23.06 -4.30 22.33
CA LYS A 40 -23.42 -3.36 21.27
C LYS A 40 -22.25 -3.04 20.34
N GLN A 41 -21.06 -2.80 20.89
CA GLN A 41 -19.88 -2.42 20.11
C GLN A 41 -19.27 -3.64 19.40
N THR A 42 -19.09 -4.75 20.12
CA THR A 42 -18.46 -5.96 19.55
C THR A 42 -19.36 -6.72 18.60
N LYS A 43 -20.69 -6.61 18.78
CA LYS A 43 -21.70 -7.41 18.08
C LYS A 43 -21.55 -8.92 18.34
N HIS A 44 -20.80 -9.31 19.37
CA HIS A 44 -20.65 -10.69 19.82
C HIS A 44 -21.43 -10.91 21.12
N LYS A 45 -22.45 -11.77 21.06
CA LYS A 45 -23.21 -12.14 22.25
C LYS A 45 -22.43 -13.13 23.11
N ASN A 46 -22.52 -13.01 24.43
CA ASN A 46 -21.94 -13.94 25.40
C ASN A 46 -20.40 -14.08 25.31
N ILE A 47 -19.70 -13.04 24.87
CA ILE A 47 -18.23 -12.97 24.90
C ILE A 47 -17.80 -12.18 26.14
N HIS A 48 -16.78 -12.68 26.84
CA HIS A 48 -16.22 -12.02 28.02
C HIS A 48 -14.90 -11.31 27.70
N CYS A 49 -14.49 -10.36 28.55
CA CYS A 49 -13.28 -9.56 28.33
C CYS A 49 -12.03 -10.43 28.12
N GLN A 50 -11.85 -11.47 28.94
CA GLN A 50 -10.74 -12.43 28.86
C GLN A 50 -10.71 -13.23 27.56
N ASP A 51 -11.83 -13.34 26.83
CA ASP A 51 -11.84 -14.03 25.54
C ASP A 51 -11.08 -13.28 24.46
N CYS A 52 -10.99 -11.95 24.57
CA CYS A 52 -10.23 -11.10 23.67
C CYS A 52 -8.89 -10.64 24.30
N HIS A 53 -8.86 -10.48 25.63
CA HIS A 53 -7.76 -9.84 26.34
C HIS A 53 -6.87 -10.79 27.16
N LEU A 54 -7.25 -12.04 27.42
CA LEU A 54 -6.46 -13.07 28.15
C LEU A 54 -6.07 -12.75 29.62
N GLY A 55 -6.68 -11.75 30.27
CA GLY A 55 -6.46 -11.44 31.70
C GLY A 55 -7.17 -12.41 32.67
N ASP A 56 -6.86 -12.30 33.97
CA ASP A 56 -7.53 -13.05 35.05
C ASP A 56 -8.83 -12.34 35.46
N ALA A 57 -9.96 -12.85 34.97
CA ALA A 57 -11.29 -12.26 35.17
C ALA A 57 -11.86 -12.40 36.59
N ARG A 58 -11.10 -13.00 37.52
CA ARG A 58 -11.50 -13.22 38.91
C ARG A 58 -10.58 -12.56 39.92
N ALA A 59 -9.43 -12.07 39.46
CA ALA A 59 -8.56 -11.27 40.30
C ALA A 59 -9.22 -9.92 40.58
N LYS A 60 -9.38 -9.60 41.87
CA LYS A 60 -9.81 -8.27 42.35
C LYS A 60 -8.67 -7.26 42.35
N ASP A 61 -7.44 -7.77 42.42
CA ASP A 61 -6.22 -6.98 42.31
C ASP A 61 -5.92 -6.64 40.85
N LYS A 62 -5.62 -5.37 40.59
CA LYS A 62 -5.38 -4.82 39.25
C LYS A 62 -4.21 -5.49 38.54
N ASP A 63 -3.09 -5.66 39.25
CA ASP A 63 -1.85 -6.14 38.64
C ASP A 63 -1.94 -7.64 38.34
N LYS A 64 -2.61 -8.40 39.21
CA LYS A 64 -2.94 -9.80 38.97
C LYS A 64 -3.94 -9.96 37.80
N ALA A 65 -4.99 -9.16 37.76
CA ALA A 65 -6.00 -9.21 36.69
C ALA A 65 -5.40 -8.92 35.31
N HIS A 66 -4.51 -7.94 35.22
CA HIS A 66 -3.88 -7.50 33.97
C HIS A 66 -2.62 -8.28 33.59
N LYS A 67 -2.16 -9.23 34.40
CA LYS A 67 -0.95 -10.00 34.12
C LYS A 67 -1.12 -10.80 32.82
N GLY A 68 -0.30 -10.50 31.82
CA GLY A 68 -0.36 -11.16 30.50
C GLY A 68 -1.50 -10.68 29.60
N MET A 69 -2.23 -9.63 30.01
CA MET A 69 -3.35 -9.10 29.24
C MET A 69 -2.88 -8.49 27.91
N LEU A 70 -3.60 -8.84 26.85
CA LEU A 70 -3.42 -8.33 25.51
C LEU A 70 -4.01 -6.92 25.39
N LYS A 71 -3.19 -5.99 24.88
CA LYS A 71 -3.57 -4.61 24.59
C LYS A 71 -2.96 -4.13 23.29
N ALA A 72 -3.62 -3.18 22.64
CA ALA A 72 -2.99 -2.42 21.56
C ALA A 72 -1.72 -1.76 22.10
N PHE A 73 -0.71 -1.62 21.24
CA PHE A 73 0.57 -1.03 21.61
C PHE A 73 1.08 -0.11 20.50
N PHE A 74 1.95 0.82 20.87
CA PHE A 74 2.55 1.78 19.96
C PHE A 74 3.94 1.33 19.57
N VAL A 75 4.39 1.75 18.39
CA VAL A 75 5.77 1.55 17.94
C VAL A 75 6.46 2.90 17.97
N SER A 76 7.60 2.99 18.65
CA SER A 76 8.39 4.21 18.71
C SER A 76 9.19 4.46 17.44
N HIS A 77 9.76 5.67 17.28
CA HIS A 77 10.78 5.93 16.27
C HIS A 77 12.04 5.04 16.44
N LYS A 78 12.29 4.57 17.68
CA LYS A 78 13.36 3.62 18.02
C LYS A 78 12.99 2.16 17.73
N GLY A 79 11.79 1.89 17.23
CA GLY A 79 11.34 0.52 16.95
C GLY A 79 11.06 -0.30 18.22
N THR A 80 10.75 0.36 19.34
CA THR A 80 10.36 -0.28 20.60
C THR A 80 8.84 -0.30 20.74
N ALA A 81 8.33 -1.31 21.47
CA ALA A 81 6.90 -1.41 21.79
C ALA A 81 6.60 -0.53 23.01
N LEU A 82 5.82 0.53 22.84
CA LEU A 82 5.36 1.39 23.92
C LEU A 82 3.92 1.04 24.30
N THR A 83 3.63 1.18 25.58
CA THR A 83 2.31 1.11 26.18
C THR A 83 1.67 2.50 26.27
N ARG A 84 0.41 2.58 26.69
CA ARG A 84 -0.22 3.88 26.98
C ARG A 84 0.43 4.58 28.16
N GLU A 85 0.90 3.79 29.13
CA GLU A 85 1.57 4.28 30.32
C GLU A 85 2.91 4.93 29.97
N ASP A 86 3.68 4.34 29.04
CA ASP A 86 4.98 4.87 28.61
C ASP A 86 4.90 6.27 27.98
N ILE A 87 3.74 6.62 27.39
CA ILE A 87 3.50 7.90 26.73
C ILE A 87 2.44 8.76 27.45
N ASN A 88 2.08 8.40 28.68
CA ASN A 88 1.06 9.09 29.48
C ASN A 88 -0.29 9.33 28.74
N TYR A 89 -0.70 8.43 27.85
CA TYR A 89 -1.88 8.61 27.02
C TYR A 89 -3.15 8.11 27.72
N LYS A 90 -4.00 9.06 28.17
CA LYS A 90 -5.19 8.79 29.01
C LYS A 90 -6.52 8.82 28.25
N LYS A 91 -6.52 8.85 26.92
CA LYS A 91 -7.76 8.86 26.11
C LYS A 91 -8.10 7.48 25.57
N SER A 92 -9.37 7.29 25.20
CA SER A 92 -9.80 6.16 24.39
C SER A 92 -9.16 6.26 23.01
N LEU A 93 -8.71 5.14 22.47
CA LEU A 93 -8.07 5.13 21.15
C LEU A 93 -9.16 5.13 20.07
N LEU A 94 -9.59 6.33 19.71
CA LEU A 94 -10.58 6.60 18.67
C LEU A 94 -9.97 7.52 17.60
N PRO A 95 -10.52 7.54 16.37
CA PRO A 95 -10.09 8.47 15.35
C PRO A 95 -10.27 9.94 15.78
N GLU A 96 -9.18 10.71 15.76
CA GLU A 96 -9.14 12.12 16.16
C GLU A 96 -8.26 12.98 15.24
N GLY A 97 -8.66 14.24 15.04
CA GLY A 97 -7.98 15.21 14.19
C GLY A 97 -8.47 15.23 12.74
N LYS A 98 -7.84 16.10 11.93
CA LYS A 98 -8.15 16.27 10.49
C LYS A 98 -7.20 15.51 9.56
N ASP A 99 -6.06 15.06 10.06
CA ASP A 99 -5.10 14.21 9.33
C ASP A 99 -5.60 12.76 9.35
N TYR A 100 -6.32 12.36 8.29
CA TYR A 100 -6.96 11.03 8.25
C TYR A 100 -5.96 9.87 8.19
N ILE A 101 -4.74 10.08 7.69
CA ILE A 101 -3.71 9.02 7.62
C ILE A 101 -2.99 8.82 8.97
N ARG A 102 -3.15 9.77 9.91
CA ARG A 102 -2.64 9.69 11.28
C ARG A 102 -3.71 9.81 12.37
N MET A 103 -5.00 9.74 12.04
CA MET A 103 -6.09 9.99 12.99
C MET A 103 -6.13 9.04 14.18
N MET A 104 -5.53 7.84 14.08
CA MET A 104 -5.42 6.89 15.19
C MET A 104 -4.13 7.04 15.99
N LEU A 105 -3.18 7.87 15.55
CA LEU A 105 -2.00 8.15 16.36
C LEU A 105 -2.41 9.04 17.55
N PRO A 106 -1.89 8.74 18.76
CA PRO A 106 -2.18 9.52 19.96
C PRO A 106 -1.75 10.97 19.75
N ILE A 107 -2.58 11.89 20.24
CA ILE A 107 -2.31 13.33 20.24
C ILE A 107 -1.51 13.66 21.50
N ASP A 108 -0.55 14.56 21.37
CA ASP A 108 0.17 15.11 22.51
C ASP A 108 -0.72 16.09 23.28
N ASP A 109 -1.08 15.72 24.51
CA ASP A 109 -1.96 16.51 25.37
C ASP A 109 -1.24 17.76 25.93
N GLU A 110 0.10 17.82 25.90
CA GLU A 110 0.89 18.94 26.44
C GLU A 110 1.05 20.09 25.43
N SER A 111 1.00 19.83 24.12
CA SER A 111 1.42 20.81 23.10
C SER A 111 0.32 21.66 22.44
N LYS A 112 -0.93 21.69 22.94
CA LYS A 112 -2.04 22.52 22.41
C LYS A 112 -2.02 22.67 20.87
N ALA A 113 -2.39 21.62 20.12
CA ALA A 113 -3.05 21.67 18.79
C ALA A 113 -2.69 20.43 17.96
N ASP A 114 -3.61 19.47 17.77
CA ASP A 114 -3.62 18.42 16.72
C ASP A 114 -2.30 17.65 16.42
N SER A 115 -1.24 17.83 17.20
CA SER A 115 0.10 17.31 17.04
C SER A 115 0.14 15.87 17.53
N LYS A 116 0.68 14.99 16.71
CA LYS A 116 0.83 13.57 17.09
C LYS A 116 1.97 13.43 18.09
N HIS A 117 1.80 12.52 19.04
CA HIS A 117 2.80 12.27 20.08
C HIS A 117 4.17 12.01 19.44
N PRO A 118 5.22 12.78 19.79
CA PRO A 118 6.47 12.82 19.04
C PRO A 118 7.24 11.49 19.07
N GLU A 119 7.01 10.65 20.09
CA GLU A 119 7.63 9.33 20.16
C GLU A 119 6.92 8.26 19.34
N VAL A 120 5.64 8.46 18.99
CA VAL A 120 4.79 7.41 18.42
C VAL A 120 4.78 7.45 16.91
N ARG A 121 5.27 6.37 16.31
CA ARG A 121 5.33 6.18 14.87
C ARG A 121 4.07 5.50 14.31
N ASN A 122 3.62 4.43 14.96
CA ASN A 122 2.52 3.58 14.50
C ASN A 122 1.73 3.00 15.68
N VAL A 123 0.50 2.55 15.40
CA VAL A 123 -0.32 1.74 16.31
C VAL A 123 -0.43 0.32 15.77
N LEU A 124 -0.17 -0.67 16.63
CA LEU A 124 -0.34 -2.09 16.33
C LEU A 124 -1.36 -2.74 17.26
N TRP A 125 -2.04 -3.75 16.72
CA TRP A 125 -3.09 -4.47 17.40
C TRP A 125 -2.59 -5.71 18.12
N HIS A 126 -3.42 -6.19 19.04
CA HIS A 126 -3.05 -7.20 20.01
C HIS A 126 -3.06 -8.63 19.46
N ASP A 127 -3.34 -8.81 18.17
CA ASP A 127 -3.12 -10.05 17.41
C ASP A 127 -1.67 -10.18 16.91
N ARG A 128 -0.81 -9.22 17.26
CA ARG A 128 0.61 -9.20 16.94
C ARG A 128 1.47 -9.45 18.16
N ASP A 129 2.63 -10.03 17.92
CA ASP A 129 3.67 -10.19 18.93
C ASP A 129 4.42 -8.87 19.18
N ARG A 130 4.70 -8.54 20.44
CA ARG A 130 5.30 -7.25 20.83
C ARG A 130 6.81 -7.17 20.54
N ASP A 131 7.51 -8.31 20.42
CA ASP A 131 8.94 -8.29 20.08
C ASP A 131 9.13 -8.18 18.57
N SER A 132 8.50 -9.08 17.80
CA SER A 132 8.64 -9.14 16.35
C SER A 132 7.74 -8.17 15.58
N PHE A 133 6.67 -7.66 16.19
CA PHE A 133 5.58 -6.90 15.55
C PHE A 133 4.77 -7.67 14.52
N ASN A 134 5.05 -8.97 14.34
CA ASN A 134 4.40 -9.80 13.33
C ASN A 134 3.06 -10.35 13.86
N PHE A 135 2.15 -10.68 12.95
CA PHE A 135 0.91 -11.40 13.29
C PHE A 135 1.22 -12.74 13.95
N SER A 136 0.57 -13.05 15.08
CA SER A 136 0.85 -14.24 15.89
C SER A 136 -0.32 -15.23 15.89
N PRO A 137 -0.22 -16.36 15.18
CA PRO A 137 -1.24 -17.42 15.23
C PRO A 137 -1.47 -17.97 16.64
N GLU A 138 -0.44 -18.00 17.48
CA GLU A 138 -0.54 -18.50 18.86
C GLU A 138 -1.39 -17.58 19.74
N ILE A 139 -1.25 -16.26 19.56
CA ILE A 139 -2.10 -15.28 20.24
C ILE A 139 -3.53 -15.41 19.73
N VAL A 140 -3.73 -15.40 18.41
CA VAL A 140 -5.08 -15.44 17.82
C VAL A 140 -5.81 -16.73 18.13
N LYS A 141 -5.12 -17.88 18.19
CA LYS A 141 -5.73 -19.15 18.61
C LYS A 141 -6.33 -19.10 20.02
N LYS A 142 -5.79 -18.25 20.91
CA LYS A 142 -6.30 -18.04 22.27
C LYS A 142 -7.43 -17.00 22.33
N THR A 143 -7.62 -16.21 21.27
CA THR A 143 -8.63 -15.14 21.21
C THR A 143 -9.65 -15.40 20.10
N CYS A 144 -9.55 -14.68 18.99
CA CYS A 144 -10.51 -14.74 17.88
C CYS A 144 -10.59 -16.13 17.24
N GLY A 145 -9.53 -16.94 17.31
CA GLY A 145 -9.45 -18.29 16.75
C GLY A 145 -9.90 -19.41 17.69
N LYS A 146 -10.51 -19.10 18.84
CA LYS A 146 -11.14 -20.09 19.73
C LYS A 146 -12.22 -20.88 19.00
N SER A 147 -12.52 -22.09 19.47
CA SER A 147 -13.45 -23.03 18.82
C SER A 147 -14.86 -22.48 18.62
N ASN A 148 -15.32 -21.56 19.47
CA ASN A 148 -16.63 -20.91 19.41
C ASN A 148 -16.60 -19.51 18.75
N CYS A 149 -15.47 -19.11 18.16
CA CYS A 149 -15.30 -17.82 17.51
C CYS A 149 -15.02 -18.00 15.99
N HIS A 150 -13.79 -17.76 15.55
CA HIS A 150 -13.35 -17.80 14.14
C HIS A 150 -12.20 -18.79 13.90
N PRO A 151 -12.34 -20.08 14.28
CA PRO A 151 -11.26 -21.06 14.13
C PRO A 151 -10.99 -21.39 12.65
N GLN A 152 -12.01 -21.29 11.78
CA GLN A 152 -11.86 -21.54 10.35
C GLN A 152 -11.17 -20.39 9.64
N GLU A 153 -11.53 -19.15 9.94
CA GLU A 153 -10.89 -17.95 9.39
C GLU A 153 -9.42 -17.88 9.79
N LEU A 154 -9.07 -18.26 11.02
CA LEU A 154 -7.65 -18.38 11.43
C LEU A 154 -6.92 -19.44 10.59
N LYS A 155 -7.53 -20.62 10.41
CA LYS A 155 -6.96 -21.70 9.61
C LYS A 155 -6.76 -21.30 8.14
N GLN A 156 -7.69 -20.53 7.58
CA GLN A 156 -7.60 -19.95 6.25
C GLN A 156 -6.47 -18.92 6.19
N PHE A 157 -6.50 -17.90 7.04
CA PHE A 157 -5.55 -16.79 7.06
C PHE A 157 -4.11 -17.26 7.15
N ASN A 158 -3.84 -18.22 8.04
CA ASN A 158 -2.51 -18.80 8.25
C ASN A 158 -1.90 -19.47 7.01
N LYS A 159 -2.67 -19.72 5.94
CA LYS A 159 -2.19 -20.35 4.70
C LYS A 159 -2.10 -19.38 3.53
N THR A 160 -2.66 -18.18 3.68
CA THR A 160 -2.69 -17.19 2.60
C THR A 160 -1.35 -16.48 2.45
N ILE A 161 -1.11 -15.88 1.28
CA ILE A 161 0.06 -15.03 1.02
C ILE A 161 0.12 -13.86 2.00
N MET A 162 -1.03 -13.34 2.43
CA MET A 162 -1.13 -12.24 3.39
C MET A 162 -0.71 -12.72 4.78
N GLY A 163 -1.37 -13.74 5.33
CA GLY A 163 -1.11 -14.21 6.69
C GLY A 163 0.26 -14.84 6.88
N THR A 164 0.80 -15.55 5.88
CA THR A 164 2.15 -16.15 5.95
C THR A 164 3.28 -15.16 5.72
N ASN A 165 2.97 -13.91 5.35
CA ASN A 165 3.93 -12.94 4.84
C ASN A 165 4.80 -13.51 3.68
N PHE A 166 4.20 -14.31 2.81
CA PHE A 166 4.91 -15.12 1.82
C PHE A 166 5.89 -14.28 0.99
N ARG A 167 5.41 -13.18 0.38
CA ARG A 167 6.20 -12.40 -0.60
C ARG A 167 7.46 -11.78 -0.01
N GLN A 168 7.38 -11.24 1.21
CA GLN A 168 8.56 -10.64 1.84
C GLN A 168 9.54 -11.74 2.25
N ARG A 169 9.04 -12.84 2.84
CA ARG A 169 9.89 -13.97 3.25
C ARG A 169 10.59 -14.66 2.09
N THR A 170 10.04 -14.56 0.88
CA THR A 170 10.71 -15.09 -0.30
C THR A 170 11.91 -14.27 -0.73
N MET A 171 11.99 -12.98 -0.40
CA MET A 171 13.12 -12.11 -0.79
C MET A 171 14.33 -12.39 0.11
N GLN A 172 15.10 -13.43 -0.20
CA GLN A 172 16.17 -13.91 0.70
C GLN A 172 17.40 -13.00 0.71
N THR A 173 17.77 -12.47 -0.45
CA THR A 173 18.91 -11.57 -0.61
C THR A 173 18.54 -10.41 -1.54
N TRP A 174 19.49 -9.53 -1.84
CA TRP A 174 19.23 -8.44 -2.79
C TRP A 174 19.05 -8.94 -4.22
N LEU A 175 19.52 -10.13 -4.56
CA LEU A 175 19.43 -10.67 -5.92
C LEU A 175 18.50 -11.87 -6.03
N GLN A 176 18.35 -12.66 -4.96
CA GLN A 176 17.68 -13.96 -5.04
C GLN A 176 16.39 -14.04 -4.21
N PRO A 177 15.36 -14.75 -4.71
CA PRO A 177 15.22 -15.35 -6.04
C PRO A 177 14.59 -14.40 -7.09
N TYR A 178 14.06 -13.25 -6.68
CA TYR A 178 13.25 -12.36 -7.55
C TYR A 178 13.86 -10.97 -7.75
N GLY A 179 15.19 -10.88 -7.65
CA GLY A 179 15.94 -9.65 -7.82
C GLY A 179 15.72 -8.60 -6.72
N PRO A 180 16.39 -7.44 -6.84
CA PRO A 180 16.32 -6.39 -5.85
C PRO A 180 14.93 -5.77 -5.84
N HIS A 181 14.43 -5.38 -4.66
CA HIS A 181 13.09 -4.83 -4.48
C HIS A 181 13.13 -3.60 -3.57
N ASN A 182 12.23 -2.63 -3.80
CA ASN A 182 12.12 -1.42 -2.99
C ASN A 182 11.96 -1.62 -1.47
N CYS A 183 11.46 -2.78 -1.01
CA CYS A 183 11.30 -3.12 0.40
C CYS A 183 12.59 -3.69 1.01
N GLY A 184 13.59 -4.00 0.18
CA GLY A 184 14.74 -4.80 0.58
C GLY A 184 14.41 -6.29 0.73
N PRO A 185 15.42 -7.09 1.09
CA PRO A 185 15.24 -8.49 1.45
C PRO A 185 14.51 -8.67 2.79
N SER A 186 14.12 -9.89 3.10
CA SER A 186 13.78 -10.30 4.45
C SER A 186 15.05 -10.42 5.28
N PHE A 187 15.28 -9.38 6.08
CA PHE A 187 16.52 -9.24 6.84
C PHE A 187 16.65 -10.32 7.92
N ALA A 188 15.57 -10.64 8.63
CA ALA A 188 15.59 -11.59 9.75
C ALA A 188 14.24 -12.29 10.00
N ASP A 189 13.29 -12.33 9.06
CA ASP A 189 12.01 -13.04 9.29
C ASP A 189 12.22 -14.56 9.17
N THR A 190 11.30 -15.31 9.78
CA THR A 190 11.23 -16.76 9.61
C THR A 190 11.11 -17.16 8.13
N PRO A 191 11.59 -18.36 7.75
CA PRO A 191 11.47 -18.85 6.37
C PRO A 191 10.02 -18.94 5.89
N VAL A 192 9.86 -18.99 4.56
CA VAL A 192 8.58 -19.23 3.90
C VAL A 192 7.96 -20.54 4.42
N GLN A 193 6.68 -20.48 4.81
CA GLN A 193 5.91 -21.62 5.30
C GLN A 193 4.59 -21.70 4.52
N LYS A 194 4.13 -22.92 4.22
CA LYS A 194 2.78 -23.14 3.62
C LYS A 194 1.66 -22.78 4.60
N GLU A 195 1.92 -22.95 5.88
CA GLU A 195 1.03 -22.60 6.98
C GLU A 195 1.88 -21.92 8.05
N LEU A 196 1.51 -20.71 8.46
CA LEU A 196 2.21 -19.98 9.50
C LEU A 196 2.00 -20.67 10.85
N LYS A 197 3.05 -21.30 11.37
CA LYS A 197 3.03 -21.94 12.70
C LYS A 197 3.93 -21.25 13.70
N LYS A 198 5.00 -20.63 13.22
CA LYS A 198 6.00 -19.96 14.05
C LYS A 198 6.25 -18.54 13.56
N ILE A 199 6.47 -17.66 14.53
CA ILE A 199 6.94 -16.28 14.36
C ILE A 199 8.26 -16.10 15.11
N GLY A 200 8.92 -14.95 14.88
CA GLY A 200 10.18 -14.61 15.51
C GLY A 200 11.23 -14.23 14.47
N PHE A 201 12.49 -14.46 14.82
CA PHE A 201 13.63 -14.10 13.96
C PHE A 201 14.42 -15.32 13.52
N ASP A 202 14.85 -15.33 12.26
CA ASP A 202 15.78 -16.30 11.67
C ASP A 202 16.84 -15.52 10.87
N PHE A 203 18.11 -15.80 11.13
CA PHE A 203 19.24 -15.01 10.61
C PHE A 203 19.90 -15.62 9.37
N LYS A 204 19.37 -16.72 8.80
CA LYS A 204 19.94 -17.34 7.59
C LYS A 204 20.00 -16.37 6.41
N ASN A 205 19.01 -15.48 6.28
CA ASN A 205 19.04 -14.44 5.25
C ASN A 205 20.07 -13.36 5.58
N THR A 206 20.19 -12.96 6.87
CA THR A 206 21.23 -12.03 7.33
C THR A 206 22.62 -12.51 6.92
N GLU A 207 22.94 -13.78 7.18
CA GLU A 207 24.22 -14.40 6.82
C GLU A 207 24.47 -14.43 5.31
N LYS A 208 23.41 -14.60 4.49
CA LYS A 208 23.53 -14.52 3.02
C LYS A 208 23.75 -13.08 2.55
N ILE A 209 23.03 -12.12 3.11
CA ILE A 209 23.15 -10.70 2.79
C ILE A 209 24.56 -10.19 3.13
N GLN A 210 25.13 -10.62 4.26
CA GLN A 210 26.52 -10.30 4.64
C GLN A 210 27.55 -10.72 3.57
N LYS A 211 27.28 -11.79 2.81
CA LYS A 211 28.17 -12.25 1.72
C LYS A 211 28.05 -11.39 0.45
N GLU A 212 27.03 -10.54 0.35
CA GLU A 212 26.77 -9.65 -0.79
C GLU A 212 27.24 -8.21 -0.53
N ILE A 213 27.71 -7.89 0.68
CA ILE A 213 28.08 -6.53 1.07
C ILE A 213 29.48 -6.44 1.69
N ASN A 214 30.06 -5.23 1.67
CA ASN A 214 31.38 -4.93 2.23
C ASN A 214 31.33 -4.33 3.65
N LEU A 215 30.15 -4.28 4.28
CA LEU A 215 29.97 -3.71 5.61
C LEU A 215 29.53 -4.79 6.63
N PRO A 216 29.95 -4.68 7.90
CA PRO A 216 29.38 -5.49 8.96
C PRO A 216 27.86 -5.27 9.06
N PHE A 217 27.12 -6.37 9.23
CA PHE A 217 25.67 -6.34 9.41
C PHE A 217 25.24 -7.30 10.52
N SER A 218 25.06 -6.82 11.74
CA SER A 218 24.77 -7.66 12.91
C SER A 218 23.34 -8.22 12.90
N HIS A 219 23.12 -9.28 13.68
CA HIS A 219 21.78 -9.84 13.91
C HIS A 219 20.83 -8.82 14.54
N GLU A 220 21.34 -7.96 15.42
CA GLU A 220 20.57 -6.87 16.01
C GLU A 220 20.08 -5.90 14.92
N GLN A 221 21.00 -5.45 14.05
CA GLN A 221 20.70 -4.53 12.96
C GLN A 221 19.65 -5.12 12.01
N ALA A 222 19.74 -6.43 11.76
CA ALA A 222 18.77 -7.17 10.96
C ALA A 222 17.41 -7.30 11.66
N LYS A 223 17.38 -7.60 12.96
CA LYS A 223 16.18 -7.63 13.79
C LYS A 223 15.46 -6.27 13.77
N ASN A 224 16.16 -5.17 13.99
CA ASN A 224 15.58 -3.83 13.96
C ASN A 224 14.96 -3.49 12.61
N LYS A 225 15.64 -3.86 11.51
CA LYS A 225 15.07 -3.74 10.16
C LYS A 225 13.79 -4.55 9.99
N GLN A 226 13.85 -5.82 10.38
CA GLN A 226 12.73 -6.73 10.20
C GLN A 226 11.49 -6.29 10.99
N ARG A 227 11.66 -5.74 12.20
CA ARG A 227 10.56 -5.19 12.99
C ARG A 227 9.80 -4.10 12.23
N PHE A 228 10.50 -3.13 11.62
CA PHE A 228 9.83 -2.10 10.81
C PHE A 228 9.17 -2.66 9.55
N CYS A 229 9.72 -3.74 8.95
CA CYS A 229 9.02 -4.45 7.88
C CYS A 229 7.71 -5.08 8.39
N ASN A 230 7.73 -5.71 9.57
CA ASN A 230 6.59 -6.40 10.17
C ASN A 230 5.41 -5.46 10.50
N VAL A 231 5.67 -4.18 10.76
CA VAL A 231 4.63 -3.14 10.91
C VAL A 231 3.72 -3.05 9.68
N CYS A 232 4.26 -3.27 8.47
CA CYS A 232 3.50 -3.23 7.23
C CYS A 232 2.69 -4.52 6.94
N HIS A 233 3.01 -5.63 7.59
CA HIS A 233 2.48 -6.96 7.28
C HIS A 233 1.25 -7.28 8.13
N ALA A 234 0.14 -7.67 7.51
CA ALA A 234 -1.18 -7.66 8.14
C ALA A 234 -1.45 -8.83 9.11
N GLY A 235 -2.25 -8.54 10.14
CA GLY A 235 -3.00 -9.48 10.97
C GLY A 235 -4.52 -9.30 10.79
N CYS A 236 -5.32 -10.11 11.48
CA CYS A 236 -6.78 -10.08 11.38
C CYS A 236 -7.36 -8.71 11.76
N LEU A 237 -6.84 -8.11 12.83
CA LEU A 237 -7.39 -6.86 13.37
C LEU A 237 -7.06 -5.66 12.49
N ASP A 238 -6.06 -5.75 11.60
CA ASP A 238 -5.71 -4.63 10.73
C ASP A 238 -6.81 -4.24 9.74
N CYS A 239 -7.65 -5.20 9.38
CA CYS A 239 -8.79 -5.00 8.47
C CYS A 239 -10.13 -5.00 9.21
N HIS A 240 -10.27 -5.80 10.25
CA HIS A 240 -11.57 -6.08 10.87
C HIS A 240 -11.88 -5.24 12.11
N TYR A 241 -10.88 -4.55 12.69
CA TYR A 241 -11.08 -3.67 13.83
C TYR A 241 -11.14 -2.21 13.37
N GLU A 242 -12.33 -1.60 13.43
CA GLU A 242 -12.61 -0.25 12.94
C GLU A 242 -13.26 0.61 14.05
N PRO A 243 -12.52 0.92 15.13
CA PRO A 243 -13.02 1.76 16.22
C PRO A 243 -13.45 3.12 15.68
N ASN A 244 -14.63 3.60 16.08
CA ASN A 244 -15.12 4.90 15.64
C ASN A 244 -16.04 5.54 16.69
N LYS A 245 -16.24 6.86 16.61
CA LYS A 245 -17.00 7.62 17.62
C LYS A 245 -18.46 7.19 17.75
N LYS A 246 -19.06 6.60 16.70
CA LYS A 246 -20.46 6.20 16.68
C LYS A 246 -20.67 4.80 17.25
N GLU A 247 -19.81 3.86 16.88
CA GLU A 247 -19.91 2.44 17.27
C GLU A 247 -18.96 2.06 18.41
N GLY A 248 -18.15 3.00 18.92
CA GLY A 248 -17.27 2.79 20.07
C GLY A 248 -15.91 2.21 19.75
N VAL A 249 -15.13 1.95 20.81
CA VAL A 249 -13.76 1.43 20.72
C VAL A 249 -13.72 -0.05 20.35
N HIS A 250 -14.74 -0.84 20.68
CA HIS A 250 -14.76 -2.28 20.37
C HIS A 250 -15.49 -2.61 19.07
N ASN A 251 -15.47 -1.72 18.07
CA ASN A 251 -16.19 -1.96 16.83
C ASN A 251 -15.41 -2.88 15.86
N PHE A 252 -16.10 -3.92 15.40
CA PHE A 252 -15.59 -4.86 14.40
C PHE A 252 -16.49 -4.90 13.17
N VAL A 253 -15.86 -5.11 12.01
CA VAL A 253 -16.55 -5.17 10.72
C VAL A 253 -16.33 -6.51 10.04
N LYS A 254 -17.41 -7.10 9.52
CA LYS A 254 -17.32 -8.29 8.66
C LYS A 254 -16.71 -7.95 7.30
N LYS A 255 -17.04 -6.76 6.78
CA LYS A 255 -16.60 -6.25 5.48
C LYS A 255 -15.71 -5.03 5.70
N PRO A 256 -14.39 -5.15 5.53
CA PRO A 256 -13.45 -4.04 5.69
C PRO A 256 -13.75 -2.88 4.74
N SER A 257 -13.68 -1.65 5.25
CA SER A 257 -13.70 -0.45 4.42
C SER A 257 -12.38 -0.27 3.65
N SER A 258 -12.37 0.58 2.61
CA SER A 258 -11.10 0.95 1.96
C SER A 258 -10.11 1.58 2.95
N MET A 259 -10.60 2.31 3.94
CA MET A 259 -9.75 2.97 4.94
C MET A 259 -9.00 1.96 5.80
N SER A 260 -9.60 0.81 6.16
CA SER A 260 -8.90 -0.22 6.94
C SER A 260 -7.84 -0.94 6.13
N CYS A 261 -8.09 -1.21 4.84
CA CYS A 261 -7.02 -1.64 3.93
C CYS A 261 -5.87 -0.60 3.89
N ALA A 262 -6.22 0.68 3.96
CA ALA A 262 -5.30 1.80 4.07
C ALA A 262 -4.88 2.11 5.54
N GLY A 263 -4.92 1.12 6.44
CA GLY A 263 -4.35 1.23 7.78
C GLY A 263 -5.16 2.05 8.78
N TYR A 264 -6.29 2.61 8.37
CA TYR A 264 -7.27 3.32 9.21
C TYR A 264 -6.64 4.42 10.09
N GLY A 265 -5.72 5.21 9.53
CA GLY A 265 -5.11 6.32 10.26
C GLY A 265 -4.00 5.94 11.25
N ARG A 266 -3.48 4.71 11.20
CA ARG A 266 -2.42 4.22 12.10
C ARG A 266 -0.99 4.58 11.65
N GLY A 267 -0.87 5.54 10.74
CA GLY A 267 0.40 6.06 10.22
C GLY A 267 0.62 5.76 8.73
N THR A 268 1.54 6.51 8.14
CA THR A 268 1.90 6.46 6.70
C THR A 268 2.74 5.24 6.31
N SER A 269 3.03 4.34 7.25
CA SER A 269 3.85 3.15 7.05
C SER A 269 3.12 1.85 7.37
N ILE A 270 1.78 1.89 7.38
CA ILE A 270 0.94 0.71 7.45
C ILE A 270 0.70 0.18 6.02
N CYS A 271 0.29 -1.07 5.87
CA CYS A 271 -0.08 -1.81 4.63
C CYS A 271 -0.18 -1.04 3.28
N HIS A 272 -1.38 -0.51 2.99
CA HIS A 272 -1.75 0.28 1.81
C HIS A 272 -2.08 1.76 2.11
N PRO A 273 -1.53 2.40 3.15
CA PRO A 273 -1.29 3.84 3.15
C PRO A 273 0.19 4.12 2.91
N GLY A 274 0.52 5.31 2.42
CA GLY A 274 1.91 5.76 2.32
C GLY A 274 2.37 5.94 0.89
N ALA A 275 3.66 5.72 0.62
CA ALA A 275 4.30 6.26 -0.57
C ALA A 275 4.56 5.25 -1.70
N MET A 276 3.87 4.12 -1.70
CA MET A 276 3.91 3.12 -2.77
C MET A 276 2.65 3.21 -3.66
N GLN A 277 2.19 4.46 -3.80
CA GLN A 277 0.82 4.92 -4.03
C GLN A 277 0.02 4.14 -5.08
N SER A 278 0.54 4.12 -6.30
CA SER A 278 -0.18 3.60 -7.46
C SER A 278 -0.15 2.07 -7.58
N ARG A 279 0.71 1.40 -6.81
CA ARG A 279 0.89 -0.07 -6.81
C ARG A 279 -0.10 -0.77 -5.87
N ARG A 280 -0.43 -0.12 -4.76
CA ARG A 280 -1.09 -0.74 -3.59
C ARG A 280 -2.51 -0.22 -3.34
N GLY A 281 -3.04 0.65 -4.19
CA GLY A 281 -4.40 1.17 -4.03
C GLY A 281 -4.52 2.33 -3.04
N GLU A 282 -3.40 2.84 -2.51
CA GLU A 282 -3.33 4.02 -1.63
C GLU A 282 -3.95 5.26 -2.29
N THR A 283 -3.73 5.43 -3.60
CA THR A 283 -4.32 6.51 -4.40
C THR A 283 -5.82 6.38 -4.63
N TYR A 284 -6.42 5.22 -4.31
CA TYR A 284 -7.85 4.98 -4.50
C TYR A 284 -8.69 5.93 -3.65
N ILE A 285 -8.27 6.16 -2.41
CA ILE A 285 -8.96 7.02 -1.44
C ILE A 285 -8.66 8.51 -1.70
N GLY A 286 -7.46 8.83 -2.18
CA GLY A 286 -7.02 10.22 -2.39
C GLY A 286 -6.84 11.02 -1.09
N GLY A 287 -6.81 12.35 -1.20
CA GLY A 287 -6.72 13.27 -0.05
C GLY A 287 -5.48 13.02 0.81
N ASP A 288 -5.67 12.82 2.12
CA ASP A 288 -4.60 12.56 3.09
C ASP A 288 -3.96 11.18 2.94
N TYR A 289 -4.66 10.24 2.28
CA TYR A 289 -4.12 8.93 1.98
C TYR A 289 -3.18 8.97 0.76
N SER A 290 -3.04 10.13 0.10
CA SER A 290 -2.07 10.33 -0.97
C SER A 290 -0.75 10.94 -0.48
N ILE A 291 0.40 10.61 -1.08
CA ILE A 291 1.71 11.18 -0.75
C ILE A 291 2.44 11.57 -2.05
N PRO A 292 2.63 12.86 -2.35
CA PRO A 292 2.15 14.03 -1.61
C PRO A 292 0.62 14.05 -1.47
N THR A 293 0.09 14.71 -0.45
CA THR A 293 -1.35 14.79 -0.15
C THR A 293 -2.13 15.57 -1.22
N GLY A 294 -3.45 15.37 -1.28
CA GLY A 294 -4.33 16.12 -2.18
C GLY A 294 -4.53 15.49 -3.56
N MET A 295 -4.36 14.17 -3.70
CA MET A 295 -4.78 13.47 -4.92
C MET A 295 -6.30 13.37 -4.95
N GLU A 296 -6.89 13.58 -6.12
CA GLU A 296 -8.32 13.32 -6.30
C GLU A 296 -8.61 11.83 -6.08
N PRO A 297 -9.63 11.49 -5.27
CA PRO A 297 -10.04 10.11 -5.08
C PRO A 297 -10.49 9.46 -6.39
N ASP A 298 -10.39 8.13 -6.43
CA ASP A 298 -10.90 7.34 -7.55
C ASP A 298 -12.40 7.57 -7.76
N SER A 299 -12.82 7.56 -9.03
CA SER A 299 -14.23 7.69 -9.41
C SER A 299 -15.16 6.66 -8.76
N HIS A 300 -14.65 5.46 -8.43
CA HIS A 300 -15.39 4.41 -7.75
C HIS A 300 -15.49 4.67 -6.24
N TYR A 301 -14.40 5.12 -5.60
CA TYR A 301 -14.41 5.48 -4.19
C TYR A 301 -15.41 6.61 -3.90
N LYS A 302 -15.46 7.62 -4.77
CA LYS A 302 -16.45 8.72 -4.71
C LYS A 302 -17.91 8.26 -4.75
N LYS A 303 -18.16 7.03 -5.22
CA LYS A 303 -19.49 6.41 -5.30
C LYS A 303 -19.75 5.41 -4.16
N GLY A 304 -18.85 5.33 -3.17
CA GLY A 304 -18.99 4.40 -2.04
C GLY A 304 -18.63 2.95 -2.38
N ILE A 305 -17.92 2.71 -3.49
CA ILE A 305 -17.39 1.39 -3.83
C ILE A 305 -16.05 1.22 -3.09
N HIS A 306 -15.93 0.15 -2.31
CA HIS A 306 -14.74 -0.15 -1.51
C HIS A 306 -13.84 -1.21 -2.18
N CYS A 307 -12.62 -1.35 -1.66
CA CYS A 307 -11.61 -2.24 -2.24
C CYS A 307 -12.13 -3.68 -2.40
N ILE A 308 -12.84 -4.20 -1.38
CA ILE A 308 -13.37 -5.57 -1.36
C ILE A 308 -14.55 -5.80 -2.31
N ASP A 309 -15.19 -4.74 -2.79
CA ASP A 309 -16.30 -4.86 -3.77
C ASP A 309 -15.77 -5.23 -5.15
N CYS A 310 -14.50 -4.92 -5.43
CA CYS A 310 -13.80 -5.30 -6.67
C CYS A 310 -12.75 -6.40 -6.44
N HIS A 311 -12.09 -6.40 -5.28
CA HIS A 311 -11.12 -7.40 -4.85
C HIS A 311 -11.81 -8.39 -3.91
N HIS A 312 -12.58 -9.31 -4.47
CA HIS A 312 -13.29 -10.29 -3.66
C HIS A 312 -12.34 -11.27 -2.95
N THR A 313 -12.83 -11.91 -1.90
CA THR A 313 -12.13 -13.02 -1.25
C THR A 313 -12.07 -14.22 -2.20
N GLY A 314 -10.89 -14.83 -2.31
CA GLY A 314 -10.60 -15.98 -3.15
C GLY A 314 -10.99 -17.30 -2.50
N ARG A 315 -10.57 -18.40 -3.13
CA ARG A 315 -10.98 -19.76 -2.74
C ARG A 315 -10.34 -20.22 -1.43
N GLU A 316 -9.19 -19.66 -1.05
CA GLU A 316 -8.52 -20.01 0.20
C GLU A 316 -9.14 -19.30 1.42
N GLY A 317 -10.10 -18.40 1.21
CA GLY A 317 -10.87 -17.74 2.27
C GLY A 317 -10.17 -16.53 2.87
N MET A 318 -10.32 -16.32 4.19
CA MET A 318 -9.82 -15.14 4.90
C MET A 318 -8.34 -14.84 4.57
N GLY A 319 -8.04 -13.61 4.13
CA GLY A 319 -6.69 -13.18 3.74
C GLY A 319 -6.29 -13.47 2.29
N ASP A 320 -7.08 -14.25 1.55
CA ASP A 320 -6.90 -14.50 0.12
C ASP A 320 -7.67 -13.45 -0.67
N MET A 321 -7.05 -12.29 -0.92
CA MET A 321 -7.68 -11.20 -1.66
C MET A 321 -7.32 -11.29 -3.14
N VAL A 322 -8.33 -11.44 -4.00
CA VAL A 322 -8.12 -11.53 -5.45
C VAL A 322 -7.65 -10.18 -6.00
N ARG A 323 -6.39 -10.15 -6.45
CA ARG A 323 -5.74 -8.93 -6.94
C ARG A 323 -6.32 -8.39 -8.25
N LYS A 324 -6.83 -9.27 -9.11
CA LYS A 324 -7.46 -8.87 -10.37
C LYS A 324 -8.92 -8.51 -10.10
N ALA A 325 -9.25 -7.22 -10.16
CA ALA A 325 -10.64 -6.79 -10.27
C ALA A 325 -11.13 -6.98 -11.71
N GLY A 326 -12.33 -7.54 -11.88
CA GLY A 326 -13.07 -7.48 -13.15
C GLY A 326 -13.92 -6.22 -13.18
N CYS A 327 -14.00 -5.54 -14.32
CA CYS A 327 -14.98 -4.46 -14.47
C CYS A 327 -16.32 -5.00 -14.98
N GLN A 328 -16.36 -6.23 -15.51
CA GLN A 328 -17.55 -6.88 -16.07
C GLN A 328 -18.74 -6.91 -15.11
N ASP A 329 -18.52 -7.00 -13.80
CA ASP A 329 -19.63 -7.02 -12.83
C ASP A 329 -20.45 -5.71 -12.86
N CYS A 330 -19.88 -4.61 -13.38
CA CYS A 330 -20.53 -3.30 -13.46
C CYS A 330 -20.50 -2.65 -14.85
N HIS A 331 -19.64 -3.12 -15.76
CA HIS A 331 -19.27 -2.45 -17.02
C HIS A 331 -19.18 -3.45 -18.19
N VAL A 332 -20.09 -4.44 -18.26
CA VAL A 332 -20.09 -5.49 -19.29
C VAL A 332 -19.99 -4.91 -20.71
N GLU A 333 -20.89 -3.98 -21.06
CA GLU A 333 -20.99 -3.44 -22.42
C GLU A 333 -19.75 -2.64 -22.80
N ILE A 334 -19.13 -1.97 -21.82
CA ILE A 334 -17.89 -1.20 -22.03
C ILE A 334 -16.71 -2.15 -22.23
N GLU A 335 -16.60 -3.20 -21.42
CA GLU A 335 -15.55 -4.21 -21.59
C GLU A 335 -15.69 -4.93 -22.94
N GLU A 336 -16.91 -5.29 -23.34
CA GLU A 336 -17.18 -5.92 -24.63
C GLU A 336 -16.79 -4.99 -25.78
N ALA A 337 -17.24 -3.73 -25.74
CA ALA A 337 -16.88 -2.72 -26.74
C ALA A 337 -15.36 -2.53 -26.83
N HIS A 338 -14.70 -2.36 -25.68
CA HIS A 338 -13.25 -2.22 -25.61
C HIS A 338 -12.51 -3.42 -26.21
N SER A 339 -12.98 -4.65 -25.95
CA SER A 339 -12.37 -5.89 -26.46
C SER A 339 -12.39 -6.00 -27.99
N LYS A 340 -13.35 -5.34 -28.65
CA LYS A 340 -13.50 -5.29 -30.11
C LYS A 340 -12.83 -4.06 -30.73
N SER A 341 -12.41 -3.09 -29.92
CA SER A 341 -11.84 -1.82 -30.38
C SER A 341 -10.41 -1.96 -30.92
N ILE A 342 -9.92 -0.88 -31.54
CA ILE A 342 -8.50 -0.74 -31.91
C ILE A 342 -7.54 -0.72 -30.71
N HIS A 343 -8.05 -0.45 -29.52
CA HIS A 343 -7.29 -0.37 -28.27
C HIS A 343 -7.44 -1.62 -27.40
N LYS A 344 -8.02 -2.71 -27.90
CA LYS A 344 -8.26 -3.96 -27.15
C LYS A 344 -7.06 -4.55 -26.39
N ASN A 345 -5.84 -4.20 -26.79
CA ASN A 345 -4.60 -4.62 -26.14
C ASN A 345 -4.11 -3.63 -25.06
N LEU A 346 -4.89 -2.61 -24.69
CA LEU A 346 -4.62 -1.71 -23.57
C LEU A 346 -5.38 -2.17 -22.33
N ASP A 347 -4.82 -1.92 -21.14
CA ASP A 347 -5.59 -2.00 -19.90
C ASP A 347 -6.38 -0.72 -19.65
N CYS A 348 -7.49 -0.79 -18.93
CA CYS A 348 -8.32 0.40 -18.67
C CYS A 348 -7.49 1.49 -17.95
N ALA A 349 -6.64 1.08 -17.01
CA ALA A 349 -5.69 1.94 -16.31
C ALA A 349 -4.74 2.67 -17.27
N THR A 350 -4.37 2.09 -18.42
CA THR A 350 -3.50 2.71 -19.43
C THR A 350 -4.07 4.02 -19.92
N CYS A 351 -5.39 4.10 -20.07
CA CYS A 351 -6.07 5.31 -20.51
C CYS A 351 -6.46 6.21 -19.34
N HIS A 352 -6.82 5.65 -18.19
CA HIS A 352 -7.48 6.38 -17.10
C HIS A 352 -6.58 6.80 -15.92
N VAL A 353 -5.37 6.23 -15.79
CA VAL A 353 -4.38 6.68 -14.80
C VAL A 353 -3.47 7.72 -15.45
N ASN A 354 -3.43 8.93 -14.89
CA ASN A 354 -2.68 10.06 -15.45
C ASN A 354 -1.51 10.53 -14.59
N GLU A 355 -1.49 10.12 -13.32
CA GLU A 355 -0.56 10.65 -12.34
C GLU A 355 -0.16 9.55 -11.36
N LEU A 356 1.15 9.43 -11.07
CA LEU A 356 1.71 8.45 -10.15
C LEU A 356 2.44 9.14 -9.01
N ARG A 357 1.83 9.10 -7.82
CA ARG A 357 2.40 9.69 -6.60
C ARG A 357 3.33 8.73 -5.85
N GLY A 358 3.95 9.18 -4.78
CA GLY A 358 4.75 8.38 -3.85
C GLY A 358 6.26 8.55 -4.04
N TYR A 359 7.01 7.50 -3.71
CA TYR A 359 8.46 7.43 -3.87
C TYR A 359 8.90 7.64 -5.32
N GLN A 360 9.80 8.57 -5.58
CA GLN A 360 10.29 8.84 -6.93
C GLN A 360 11.63 8.20 -7.22
N LEU A 361 12.43 7.96 -6.18
CA LEU A 361 13.66 7.20 -6.22
C LEU A 361 13.93 6.67 -4.80
N ILE A 362 14.76 5.64 -4.68
CA ILE A 362 15.11 5.04 -3.38
C ILE A 362 16.61 4.76 -3.36
N VAL A 363 17.25 5.17 -2.27
CA VAL A 363 18.65 4.86 -2.00
C VAL A 363 18.73 4.00 -0.75
N TRP A 364 19.43 2.89 -0.84
CA TRP A 364 19.82 2.07 0.30
C TRP A 364 21.30 2.31 0.60
N GLY A 365 21.58 2.81 1.79
CA GLY A 365 22.95 3.15 2.20
C GLY A 365 23.11 3.19 3.72
N PRO A 366 24.32 3.51 4.20
CA PRO A 366 24.58 3.66 5.63
C PRO A 366 23.70 4.75 6.24
N GLY A 367 23.22 4.54 7.47
CA GLY A 367 22.44 5.52 8.23
C GLY A 367 21.97 4.97 9.57
N TYR A 368 20.93 5.56 10.14
CA TYR A 368 20.39 5.16 11.45
C TYR A 368 19.02 4.52 11.33
N VAL A 369 18.85 3.41 12.03
CA VAL A 369 17.62 2.63 12.09
C VAL A 369 17.44 2.19 13.51
N ALA A 370 16.28 2.48 14.10
CA ALA A 370 16.09 2.31 15.55
C ALA A 370 17.20 3.02 16.36
N GLU A 371 17.61 4.22 15.92
CA GLU A 371 18.72 5.01 16.48
C GLU A 371 20.10 4.35 16.46
N GLN A 372 20.24 3.19 15.81
CA GLN A 372 21.52 2.49 15.67
C GLN A 372 22.05 2.61 14.26
N LYS A 373 23.39 2.73 14.13
CA LYS A 373 24.06 2.68 12.84
C LYS A 373 23.68 1.38 12.14
N ASN A 374 23.37 1.46 10.86
CA ASN A 374 22.91 0.34 10.06
C ASN A 374 23.40 0.52 8.60
N PRO A 375 23.91 -0.53 7.95
CA PRO A 375 24.37 -0.44 6.57
C PRO A 375 23.23 -0.21 5.55
N PHE A 376 21.98 -0.43 5.96
CA PHE A 376 20.82 -0.44 5.08
C PHE A 376 19.70 0.52 5.51
N LYS A 377 20.00 1.80 5.78
CA LYS A 377 18.96 2.83 5.86
C LYS A 377 18.31 2.99 4.47
N LYS A 378 16.98 3.01 4.47
CA LYS A 378 16.18 3.23 3.26
C LYS A 378 15.86 4.71 3.15
N TYR A 379 16.67 5.44 2.39
CA TYR A 379 16.41 6.84 2.03
C TYR A 379 15.38 6.87 0.91
N SER A 380 14.12 6.96 1.32
CA SER A 380 12.99 6.83 0.40
C SER A 380 12.09 8.05 0.38
N LEU A 381 12.27 9.02 1.27
CA LEU A 381 11.38 10.19 1.39
C LEU A 381 11.57 11.21 0.25
N TYR A 382 11.94 10.75 -0.95
CA TYR A 382 11.85 11.42 -2.24
C TYR A 382 10.40 11.38 -2.74
N TYR A 383 9.53 12.16 -2.12
CA TYR A 383 8.10 12.16 -2.41
C TYR A 383 7.75 13.09 -3.54
N GLY A 384 6.89 12.62 -4.45
CA GLY A 384 6.61 13.38 -5.64
C GLY A 384 5.62 12.76 -6.59
N ILE A 385 5.65 13.23 -7.83
CA ILE A 385 4.67 12.95 -8.88
C ILE A 385 5.38 12.59 -10.19
N GLN A 386 4.99 11.46 -10.81
CA GLN A 386 5.30 11.15 -12.21
C GLN A 386 4.07 11.34 -13.10
N SER A 387 4.22 12.10 -14.18
CA SER A 387 3.16 12.23 -15.19
C SER A 387 3.70 12.61 -16.58
N PRO A 388 2.99 12.22 -17.67
CA PRO A 388 2.05 11.09 -17.69
C PRO A 388 2.79 9.75 -17.48
N PRO A 389 2.14 8.68 -16.99
CA PRO A 389 2.74 7.35 -16.89
C PRO A 389 3.29 6.83 -18.23
N ILE A 390 4.50 6.28 -18.20
CA ILE A 390 5.03 5.43 -19.29
C ILE A 390 4.19 4.16 -19.40
N LEU A 391 3.96 3.71 -20.62
CA LEU A 391 3.28 2.46 -20.93
C LEU A 391 4.30 1.39 -21.31
N MET A 392 4.09 0.18 -20.80
CA MET A 392 4.91 -1.00 -21.08
C MET A 392 4.00 -2.20 -21.35
N LYS A 393 4.44 -3.11 -22.23
CA LYS A 393 3.77 -4.39 -22.41
C LYS A 393 4.06 -5.32 -21.24
N ASP A 394 3.04 -6.00 -20.75
CA ASP A 394 3.21 -7.11 -19.83
C ASP A 394 3.68 -8.40 -20.53
N LYS A 395 3.91 -9.49 -19.78
CA LYS A 395 4.29 -10.82 -20.33
C LYS A 395 3.32 -11.36 -21.40
N LYS A 396 2.08 -10.87 -21.44
CA LYS A 396 1.04 -11.30 -22.40
C LYS A 396 0.89 -10.31 -23.56
N GLY A 397 1.73 -9.28 -23.63
CA GLY A 397 1.70 -8.26 -24.67
C GLY A 397 0.64 -7.16 -24.47
N LYS A 398 -0.08 -7.13 -23.33
CA LYS A 398 -1.06 -6.08 -23.03
C LYS A 398 -0.32 -4.86 -22.46
N TRP A 399 -0.65 -3.66 -22.96
CA TRP A 399 -0.06 -2.42 -22.48
C TRP A 399 -0.68 -2.00 -21.15
N MET A 400 0.18 -1.68 -20.19
CA MET A 400 -0.18 -1.20 -18.86
C MET A 400 0.63 0.06 -18.49
N PRO A 401 0.09 0.98 -17.69
CA PRO A 401 0.86 2.10 -17.17
C PRO A 401 1.81 1.60 -16.08
N ILE A 402 3.05 2.08 -16.11
CA ILE A 402 4.06 1.74 -15.13
C ILE A 402 4.63 2.98 -14.44
N LYS A 403 4.97 2.81 -13.16
CA LYS A 403 5.86 3.71 -12.44
C LYS A 403 7.30 3.24 -12.68
N VAL A 404 8.16 4.17 -13.10
CA VAL A 404 9.59 3.91 -13.31
C VAL A 404 10.33 4.51 -12.14
N MET A 405 10.96 3.69 -11.31
CA MET A 405 11.59 4.15 -10.07
C MET A 405 13.06 3.73 -10.01
N PRO A 406 14.00 4.69 -10.11
CA PRO A 406 15.43 4.48 -9.87
C PRO A 406 15.72 4.01 -8.45
N HIS A 407 16.58 3.01 -8.34
CA HIS A 407 17.06 2.50 -7.06
C HIS A 407 18.57 2.31 -7.06
N THR A 408 19.18 2.58 -5.91
CA THR A 408 20.57 2.25 -5.63
C THR A 408 20.71 1.52 -4.30
N LEU A 409 21.71 0.65 -4.22
CA LEU A 409 22.18 0.03 -2.99
C LEU A 409 23.70 0.13 -2.95
N GLY A 410 24.22 0.93 -2.02
CA GLY A 410 25.65 1.05 -1.79
C GLY A 410 26.24 -0.16 -1.05
N ASN A 411 27.56 -0.23 -1.05
CA ASN A 411 28.38 -1.21 -0.33
C ASN A 411 28.23 -2.66 -0.81
N PHE A 412 27.87 -2.86 -2.08
CA PHE A 412 27.82 -4.19 -2.68
C PHE A 412 29.24 -4.75 -2.89
N SER A 413 29.44 -6.05 -2.66
CA SER A 413 30.77 -6.67 -2.68
C SER A 413 31.22 -7.22 -4.03
N LYS A 414 30.27 -7.51 -4.93
CA LYS A 414 30.53 -8.21 -6.20
C LYS A 414 30.10 -7.37 -7.39
N ASP A 415 30.65 -7.68 -8.56
CA ASP A 415 30.12 -7.14 -9.80
C ASP A 415 28.84 -7.87 -10.20
N VAL A 416 27.82 -7.09 -10.55
CA VAL A 416 26.56 -7.61 -11.09
C VAL A 416 26.39 -7.03 -12.49
N PRO A 417 26.28 -7.85 -13.55
CA PRO A 417 26.02 -7.36 -14.89
C PRO A 417 24.56 -6.88 -15.01
N PRO A 418 24.25 -6.08 -16.06
CA PRO A 418 22.87 -5.79 -16.40
C PRO A 418 22.06 -7.08 -16.62
N SER A 419 20.76 -7.07 -16.30
CA SER A 419 19.91 -8.26 -16.43
C SER A 419 19.64 -8.69 -17.88
N GLY A 420 20.03 -7.86 -18.86
CA GLY A 420 19.88 -8.09 -20.30
C GLY A 420 18.45 -7.99 -20.82
N THR A 421 17.45 -8.31 -20.00
CA THR A 421 16.00 -8.21 -20.32
C THR A 421 15.24 -7.75 -19.08
N ILE A 422 14.03 -7.24 -19.27
CA ILE A 422 13.13 -6.95 -18.16
C ILE A 422 12.69 -8.26 -17.49
N LYS A 423 12.83 -8.32 -16.17
CA LYS A 423 12.42 -9.46 -15.35
C LYS A 423 11.15 -9.13 -14.59
N TYR A 424 10.21 -10.06 -14.59
CA TYR A 424 8.99 -9.94 -13.77
C TYR A 424 9.20 -10.65 -12.45
N ARG A 425 8.68 -10.07 -11.37
CA ARG A 425 8.93 -10.57 -10.01
C ARG A 425 8.26 -11.88 -9.69
N TRP A 426 7.15 -12.20 -10.35
CA TRP A 426 6.39 -13.41 -10.07
C TRP A 426 6.02 -14.10 -11.39
N ASP A 427 6.39 -15.37 -11.52
CA ASP A 427 6.16 -16.12 -12.75
C ASP A 427 4.70 -16.54 -12.94
N ASP A 428 4.00 -16.75 -11.84
CA ASP A 428 2.56 -17.02 -11.80
C ASP A 428 1.70 -15.82 -12.22
N TYR A 429 2.33 -14.67 -12.49
CA TYR A 429 1.67 -13.45 -12.91
C TYR A 429 0.67 -12.90 -11.86
N SER A 430 0.86 -13.28 -10.59
CA SER A 430 0.07 -12.76 -9.46
C SER A 430 0.28 -11.26 -9.24
N THR A 431 1.40 -10.72 -9.71
CA THR A 431 1.59 -9.29 -9.97
C THR A 431 2.29 -9.09 -11.32
N ARG A 432 2.11 -7.91 -11.92
CA ARG A 432 2.82 -7.52 -13.16
C ARG A 432 3.98 -6.58 -12.88
N ASP A 433 4.46 -6.57 -11.64
CA ASP A 433 5.62 -5.78 -11.25
C ASP A 433 6.87 -6.39 -11.91
N ALA A 434 7.68 -5.53 -12.49
CA ALA A 434 8.92 -5.90 -13.14
C ALA A 434 10.09 -5.09 -12.59
N TYR A 435 11.28 -5.49 -12.96
CA TYR A 435 12.52 -4.80 -12.66
C TYR A 435 13.54 -5.02 -13.76
N TYR A 436 14.55 -4.15 -13.79
CA TYR A 436 15.72 -4.30 -14.64
C TYR A 436 16.97 -3.94 -13.84
N ILE A 437 17.92 -4.87 -13.74
CA ILE A 437 19.21 -4.61 -13.10
C ILE A 437 20.08 -3.90 -14.13
N LEU A 438 20.59 -2.72 -13.78
CA LEU A 438 21.51 -1.95 -14.61
C LEU A 438 22.95 -2.38 -14.40
N GLY A 439 23.24 -2.96 -13.24
CA GLY A 439 24.53 -3.51 -12.86
C GLY A 439 25.12 -2.78 -11.66
N THR A 440 26.41 -3.00 -11.41
CA THR A 440 27.16 -2.34 -10.33
C THR A 440 28.10 -1.27 -10.85
N PHE A 441 28.16 -0.16 -10.12
CA PHE A 441 29.01 0.98 -10.48
C PHE A 441 29.71 1.55 -9.26
N GLU A 442 30.95 1.99 -9.42
CA GLU A 442 31.74 2.62 -8.35
C GLU A 442 31.57 4.14 -8.34
N THR A 443 31.76 4.73 -7.16
CA THR A 443 31.78 6.19 -6.94
C THR A 443 32.74 6.49 -5.78
N GLY A 444 32.87 7.76 -5.38
CA GLY A 444 33.83 8.22 -4.37
C GLY A 444 33.62 7.61 -2.97
N SER A 445 32.45 7.07 -2.66
CA SER A 445 32.19 6.36 -1.40
C SER A 445 31.15 5.25 -1.51
N ASN A 446 31.02 4.44 -0.45
CA ASN A 446 30.14 3.29 -0.39
C ASN A 446 30.43 2.19 -1.43
N ASN A 447 31.71 2.00 -1.79
CA ASN A 447 32.17 0.95 -2.71
C ASN A 447 31.32 0.86 -4.00
N LYS A 448 30.89 -0.35 -4.39
CA LYS A 448 30.02 -0.59 -5.53
C LYS A 448 28.56 -0.34 -5.16
N HIS A 449 27.86 0.37 -6.03
CA HIS A 449 26.42 0.58 -5.96
C HIS A 449 25.72 -0.35 -6.94
N LEU A 450 24.84 -1.22 -6.45
CA LEU A 450 23.91 -1.97 -7.29
C LEU A 450 22.79 -1.03 -7.73
N LEU A 451 22.64 -0.87 -9.05
CA LEU A 451 21.60 -0.03 -9.66
C LEU A 451 20.53 -0.91 -10.30
N TRP A 452 19.26 -0.54 -10.08
CA TRP A 452 18.14 -1.15 -10.79
C TRP A 452 16.97 -0.18 -10.97
N LEU A 453 16.10 -0.50 -11.92
CA LEU A 453 14.82 0.16 -12.11
C LEU A 453 13.70 -0.77 -11.63
N ASP A 454 12.88 -0.29 -10.70
CA ASP A 454 11.56 -0.89 -10.42
C ASP A 454 10.58 -0.38 -11.47
N LEU A 455 9.90 -1.29 -12.15
CA LEU A 455 8.86 -1.02 -13.14
C LEU A 455 7.53 -1.54 -12.59
N GLN A 456 6.81 -0.71 -11.85
CA GLN A 456 5.64 -1.14 -11.08
C GLN A 456 4.34 -0.87 -11.84
N GLN A 457 3.45 -1.84 -11.92
CA GLN A 457 2.15 -1.64 -12.53
C GLN A 457 1.34 -0.62 -11.72
N ALA A 458 0.80 0.39 -12.40
CA ALA A 458 -0.16 1.32 -11.81
C ALA A 458 -1.60 0.87 -12.09
N SER A 459 -2.47 0.95 -11.08
CA SER A 459 -3.88 0.54 -11.23
C SER A 459 -4.89 1.62 -10.87
N HIS A 460 -4.56 2.53 -9.94
CA HIS A 460 -5.44 3.60 -9.47
C HIS A 460 -4.68 4.93 -9.31
N PRO A 461 -5.37 6.08 -9.30
CA PRO A 461 -6.82 6.24 -9.44
C PRO A 461 -7.26 6.38 -10.91
N TYR A 462 -8.45 5.89 -11.21
CA TYR A 462 -9.14 6.12 -12.47
C TYR A 462 -9.68 7.55 -12.50
N GLY A 463 -9.23 8.30 -13.51
CA GLY A 463 -9.69 9.63 -13.81
C GLY A 463 -10.17 9.77 -15.26
N LYS A 464 -10.10 11.00 -15.77
CA LYS A 464 -10.38 11.28 -17.19
C LYS A 464 -9.39 10.53 -18.08
N ALA A 465 -9.84 10.08 -19.25
CA ALA A 465 -8.94 9.45 -20.20
C ALA A 465 -7.85 10.44 -20.68
N ARG A 466 -6.63 9.94 -20.90
CA ARG A 466 -5.55 10.69 -21.54
C ARG A 466 -5.86 10.99 -23.01
N LYS A 467 -5.20 12.02 -23.56
CA LYS A 467 -5.36 12.41 -24.97
C LYS A 467 -4.63 11.42 -25.89
N CYS A 468 -5.14 11.17 -27.09
CA CYS A 468 -4.49 10.29 -28.08
C CYS A 468 -3.02 10.66 -28.33
N ALA A 469 -2.73 11.97 -28.43
CA ALA A 469 -1.39 12.49 -28.67
C ALA A 469 -0.37 12.13 -27.58
N SER A 470 -0.80 11.82 -26.33
CA SER A 470 0.15 11.42 -25.28
C SER A 470 0.71 10.01 -25.48
N CYS A 471 0.05 9.17 -26.28
CA CYS A 471 0.47 7.79 -26.57
C CYS A 471 1.01 7.63 -27.98
N HIS A 472 0.47 8.40 -28.93
CA HIS A 472 0.81 8.31 -30.35
C HIS A 472 1.91 9.27 -30.81
N ALA A 473 2.66 9.84 -29.85
CA ALA A 473 3.89 10.57 -30.13
C ALA A 473 5.03 9.63 -30.54
N LYS A 474 6.13 10.19 -31.09
CA LYS A 474 7.31 9.40 -31.49
C LYS A 474 7.97 8.69 -30.30
N SER A 475 7.96 9.34 -29.14
CA SER A 475 8.47 8.84 -27.88
C SER A 475 7.44 9.09 -26.78
N GLN A 476 7.44 8.23 -25.77
CA GLN A 476 6.76 8.48 -24.52
C GLN A 476 7.67 9.32 -23.63
N GLU A 477 7.15 10.41 -23.08
CA GLU A 477 7.88 11.27 -22.15
C GLU A 477 7.13 11.38 -20.83
N MET A 478 7.83 11.12 -19.73
CA MET A 478 7.32 11.27 -18.38
C MET A 478 8.26 12.17 -17.59
N ARG A 479 7.69 13.04 -16.76
CA ARG A 479 8.45 13.89 -15.84
C ARG A 479 8.16 13.46 -14.42
N SER A 480 9.23 13.26 -13.66
CA SER A 480 9.17 13.07 -12.22
C SER A 480 9.64 14.35 -11.53
N LYS A 481 8.87 14.83 -10.56
CA LYS A 481 9.27 15.90 -9.63
C LYS A 481 9.10 15.40 -8.21
N TRP A 482 10.01 15.76 -7.32
CA TRP A 482 9.99 15.31 -5.94
C TRP A 482 10.62 16.33 -4.98
N GLU A 483 10.29 16.15 -3.71
CA GLU A 483 10.94 16.76 -2.56
C GLU A 483 11.49 15.63 -1.67
N TYR A 484 12.73 15.79 -1.23
CA TYR A 484 13.37 14.90 -0.27
C TYR A 484 13.10 15.42 1.14
N MET A 485 12.42 14.62 1.96
CA MET A 485 11.95 15.01 3.29
C MET A 485 12.45 14.07 4.40
N ASP A 486 13.55 13.34 4.17
CA ASP A 486 14.13 12.47 5.21
C ASP A 486 14.86 13.31 6.26
N ASP A 487 14.77 12.89 7.51
CA ASP A 487 15.45 13.52 8.65
C ASP A 487 16.95 13.15 8.74
N GLN A 488 17.43 12.34 7.79
CA GLN A 488 18.82 11.89 7.68
C GLN A 488 19.43 12.24 6.32
N GLY A 489 20.75 12.44 6.30
CA GLY A 489 21.53 12.74 5.09
C GLY A 489 21.66 14.24 4.79
N THR A 490 20.63 15.04 5.05
CA THR A 490 20.61 16.47 4.74
C THR A 490 20.16 17.34 5.92
N LYS A 491 20.61 18.60 5.96
CA LYS A 491 20.20 19.59 6.97
C LYS A 491 18.83 20.20 6.69
N GLU A 492 18.41 20.22 5.43
CA GLU A 492 17.15 20.83 5.00
C GLU A 492 16.56 20.05 3.81
N PRO A 493 15.23 19.98 3.68
CA PRO A 493 14.60 19.41 2.49
C PRO A 493 15.13 20.05 1.19
N PHE A 494 15.21 19.24 0.14
CA PHE A 494 15.60 19.71 -1.19
C PHE A 494 14.70 19.11 -2.26
N VAL A 495 14.54 19.83 -3.36
CA VAL A 495 13.69 19.40 -4.47
C VAL A 495 14.51 18.90 -5.64
N GLY A 496 13.91 18.05 -6.45
CA GLY A 496 14.53 17.60 -7.69
C GLY A 496 13.55 17.03 -8.68
N SER A 497 14.09 16.65 -9.83
CA SER A 497 13.33 16.10 -10.94
C SER A 497 14.20 15.26 -11.87
N TYR A 498 13.56 14.40 -12.64
CA TYR A 498 14.18 13.71 -13.78
C TYR A 498 13.13 13.50 -14.88
N LYS A 499 13.59 13.15 -16.08
CA LYS A 499 12.74 12.72 -17.18
C LYS A 499 12.95 11.24 -17.46
N VAL A 500 11.88 10.58 -17.89
CA VAL A 500 11.94 9.25 -18.48
C VAL A 500 11.49 9.37 -19.93
N ILE A 501 12.30 8.83 -20.83
CA ILE A 501 11.99 8.76 -22.26
C ILE A 501 11.96 7.29 -22.64
N ALA A 502 10.86 6.86 -23.25
CA ALA A 502 10.68 5.50 -23.70
C ALA A 502 10.30 5.46 -25.17
N ASP A 503 11.10 4.77 -25.98
CA ASP A 503 10.93 4.65 -27.43
C ASP A 503 11.45 3.30 -27.93
N GLN A 504 11.69 3.19 -29.24
CA GLN A 504 12.16 1.98 -29.90
C GLN A 504 13.59 1.58 -29.55
N LYS A 505 14.39 2.48 -28.97
CA LYS A 505 15.74 2.22 -28.47
C LYS A 505 15.74 1.75 -27.02
N GLY A 506 14.59 1.85 -26.34
CA GLY A 506 14.42 1.43 -24.96
C GLY A 506 13.93 2.54 -24.05
N LEU A 507 14.37 2.50 -22.79
CA LEU A 507 13.95 3.41 -21.73
C LEU A 507 15.16 4.07 -21.09
N ILE A 508 15.15 5.39 -21.00
CA ILE A 508 16.25 6.20 -20.45
C ILE A 508 15.69 7.11 -19.36
N VAL A 509 16.30 7.09 -18.18
CA VAL A 509 16.08 8.11 -17.13
C VAL A 509 17.23 9.10 -17.18
N ARG A 510 16.94 10.39 -17.38
CA ARG A 510 17.95 11.43 -17.57
C ARG A 510 17.50 12.78 -17.04
N ASP A 511 18.34 13.80 -17.24
CA ASP A 511 18.08 15.18 -16.85
C ASP A 511 17.79 15.31 -15.34
N PHE A 512 18.59 14.63 -14.52
CA PHE A 512 18.51 14.78 -13.06
C PHE A 512 18.90 16.20 -12.65
N ILE A 513 17.91 16.93 -12.14
CA ILE A 513 18.03 18.31 -11.64
C ILE A 513 17.67 18.31 -10.16
N HIS A 514 18.39 19.09 -9.35
CA HIS A 514 18.08 19.27 -7.94
C HIS A 514 18.45 20.68 -7.47
N SER A 515 17.80 21.15 -6.41
CA SER A 515 18.25 22.32 -5.67
C SER A 515 19.54 22.01 -4.90
N LYS A 516 20.16 23.03 -4.31
CA LYS A 516 21.37 22.84 -3.48
C LYS A 516 21.09 21.84 -2.36
N ILE A 517 21.98 20.86 -2.19
CA ILE A 517 21.90 19.86 -1.12
C ILE A 517 22.86 20.27 -0.01
N LYS A 518 22.34 20.58 1.17
CA LYS A 518 23.16 20.83 2.37
C LYS A 518 23.31 19.51 3.11
N VAL A 519 24.44 18.82 2.90
CA VAL A 519 24.71 17.53 3.54
C VAL A 519 24.81 17.71 5.07
N ALA A 520 24.16 16.82 5.81
CA ALA A 520 24.24 16.79 7.27
C ALA A 520 25.61 16.28 7.73
N GLU A 521 26.03 16.66 8.93
CA GLU A 521 27.32 16.22 9.48
C GLU A 521 27.36 14.69 9.62
N GLY A 522 28.49 14.07 9.27
CA GLY A 522 28.68 12.63 9.31
C GLY A 522 28.07 11.86 8.13
N TYR A 523 27.44 12.54 7.16
CA TYR A 523 26.91 11.93 5.93
C TYR A 523 27.72 12.35 4.70
N LYS A 524 27.62 11.52 3.66
CA LYS A 524 28.09 11.79 2.30
C LYS A 524 26.93 11.74 1.32
N LEU A 525 27.08 12.38 0.16
CA LEU A 525 26.05 12.34 -0.89
C LEU A 525 25.76 10.91 -1.35
N GLU A 526 26.77 10.06 -1.38
CA GLU A 526 26.69 8.65 -1.75
C GLU A 526 25.82 7.83 -0.79
N ASP A 527 25.56 8.29 0.44
CA ASP A 527 24.76 7.56 1.43
C ASP A 527 23.27 7.60 1.07
N PHE A 528 22.78 8.76 0.63
CA PHE A 528 21.35 9.01 0.45
C PHE A 528 20.96 9.53 -0.94
N ALA A 529 21.90 10.07 -1.72
CA ALA A 529 21.67 10.71 -3.02
C ALA A 529 22.66 10.23 -4.10
N SER A 530 23.06 8.96 -4.08
CA SER A 530 24.09 8.43 -4.99
C SER A 530 23.74 8.50 -6.48
N TRP A 531 22.46 8.66 -6.83
CA TRP A 531 22.00 8.89 -8.20
C TRP A 531 22.63 10.11 -8.90
N ILE A 532 23.17 11.09 -8.13
CA ILE A 532 23.89 12.25 -8.68
C ILE A 532 25.14 11.83 -9.46
N PHE A 533 25.77 10.71 -9.09
CA PHE A 533 27.00 10.21 -9.70
C PHE A 533 26.75 9.27 -10.89
N PHE A 534 25.50 8.85 -11.10
CA PHE A 534 25.15 7.81 -12.08
C PHE A 534 24.19 8.32 -13.17
N LYS A 535 24.25 9.61 -13.50
CA LYS A 535 23.27 10.28 -14.39
C LYS A 535 23.13 9.62 -15.77
N ASP A 536 24.18 8.99 -16.27
CA ASP A 536 24.27 8.33 -17.57
C ASP A 536 24.01 6.82 -17.53
N LYS A 537 23.80 6.23 -16.34
CA LYS A 537 23.70 4.77 -16.16
C LYS A 537 22.28 4.22 -16.21
N TRP A 538 21.27 5.08 -16.15
CA TRP A 538 19.86 4.68 -16.07
C TRP A 538 19.25 4.37 -17.43
N VAL A 539 19.73 3.30 -18.08
CA VAL A 539 19.36 2.94 -19.45
C VAL A 539 18.97 1.46 -19.55
N ILE A 540 17.79 1.21 -20.10
CA ILE A 540 17.37 -0.08 -20.64
C ILE A 540 17.44 0.05 -22.16
N ASN A 541 18.31 -0.69 -22.82
CA ASN A 541 18.48 -0.66 -24.28
C ASN A 541 18.08 -1.96 -24.99
N SER A 542 17.58 -2.93 -24.23
CA SER A 542 17.28 -4.28 -24.72
C SER A 542 15.81 -4.54 -25.03
N GLU A 543 14.95 -3.54 -24.90
CA GLU A 543 13.49 -3.68 -25.01
C GLU A 543 12.90 -2.54 -25.86
N ASP A 544 11.79 -2.80 -26.54
CA ASP A 544 11.06 -1.81 -27.36
C ASP A 544 9.85 -1.25 -26.59
N PHE A 545 9.88 0.04 -26.26
CA PHE A 545 8.78 0.76 -25.60
C PHE A 545 7.96 1.62 -26.57
N HIS A 546 8.22 1.55 -27.87
CA HIS A 546 7.51 2.35 -28.86
C HIS A 546 6.08 1.87 -29.10
N ILE A 547 5.14 2.82 -29.10
CA ILE A 547 3.75 2.61 -29.51
C ILE A 547 3.66 2.91 -31.00
N LYS A 548 3.78 1.84 -31.81
CA LYS A 548 3.72 1.92 -33.27
C LYS A 548 2.40 2.58 -33.71
N THR A 549 2.53 3.70 -34.41
CA THR A 549 1.39 4.50 -34.86
C THR A 549 1.40 4.60 -36.38
N GLU A 550 0.38 4.03 -37.02
CA GLU A 550 0.15 4.18 -38.45
C GLU A 550 -0.60 5.51 -38.69
N LYS A 551 0.05 6.48 -39.35
CA LYS A 551 -0.46 7.86 -39.48
C LYS A 551 -1.88 7.94 -40.05
N ARG A 552 -2.14 7.26 -41.18
CA ARG A 552 -3.47 7.24 -41.83
C ARG A 552 -4.55 6.69 -40.90
N LYS A 553 -4.24 5.60 -40.19
CA LYS A 553 -5.16 4.99 -39.23
C LYS A 553 -5.40 5.91 -38.04
N TYR A 554 -4.34 6.49 -37.47
CA TYR A 554 -4.45 7.46 -36.37
C TYR A 554 -5.35 8.64 -36.73
N ASP A 555 -5.11 9.28 -37.89
CA ASP A 555 -5.89 10.45 -38.31
C ASP A 555 -7.38 10.10 -38.49
N LYS A 556 -7.67 8.94 -39.11
CA LYS A 556 -9.04 8.42 -39.23
C LYS A 556 -9.72 8.29 -37.86
N TYR A 557 -9.10 7.59 -36.91
CA TYR A 557 -9.74 7.34 -35.61
C TYR A 557 -9.79 8.58 -34.73
N LEU A 558 -8.86 9.53 -34.89
CA LEU A 558 -8.92 10.82 -34.22
C LEU A 558 -10.14 11.63 -34.69
N GLU A 559 -10.38 11.68 -35.99
CA GLU A 559 -11.57 12.34 -36.56
C GLU A 559 -12.86 11.67 -36.06
N MET A 560 -12.93 10.34 -36.10
CA MET A 560 -14.08 9.58 -35.57
C MET A 560 -14.34 9.90 -34.09
N SER A 561 -13.29 9.95 -33.27
CA SER A 561 -13.39 10.28 -31.84
C SER A 561 -13.94 11.70 -31.63
N ASN A 562 -13.45 12.69 -32.39
CA ASN A 562 -13.93 14.06 -32.30
C ASN A 562 -15.41 14.19 -32.70
N ASN A 563 -15.85 13.46 -33.73
CA ASN A 563 -17.25 13.41 -34.16
C ASN A 563 -18.14 12.80 -33.07
N ILE A 564 -17.73 11.64 -32.52
CA ILE A 564 -18.42 10.98 -31.40
C ILE A 564 -18.55 11.92 -30.21
N ASP A 565 -17.49 12.62 -29.81
CA ASP A 565 -17.52 13.58 -28.71
C ASP A 565 -18.52 14.72 -28.94
N LEU A 566 -18.62 15.23 -30.18
CA LEU A 566 -19.60 16.25 -30.55
C LEU A 566 -21.03 15.72 -30.47
N GLN A 567 -21.29 14.51 -30.96
CA GLN A 567 -22.61 13.88 -30.88
C GLN A 567 -23.02 13.60 -29.42
N ILE A 568 -22.12 13.05 -28.61
CA ILE A 568 -22.34 12.83 -27.19
C ILE A 568 -22.69 14.15 -26.49
N LYS A 569 -21.93 15.23 -26.73
CA LYS A 569 -22.23 16.56 -26.14
C LYS A 569 -23.62 17.09 -26.51
N ARG A 570 -24.11 16.81 -27.72
CA ARG A 570 -25.48 17.18 -28.13
C ARG A 570 -26.51 16.34 -27.37
N LEU A 571 -26.34 15.01 -27.34
CA LEU A 571 -27.24 14.10 -26.63
C LEU A 571 -27.27 14.35 -25.12
N ASP A 572 -26.13 14.65 -24.49
CA ASP A 572 -26.03 15.02 -23.07
C ASP A 572 -26.94 16.23 -22.73
N LYS A 573 -27.07 17.20 -23.64
CA LYS A 573 -27.97 18.35 -23.48
C LYS A 573 -29.43 17.96 -23.63
N THR A 574 -29.76 17.18 -24.66
CA THR A 574 -31.15 16.80 -24.99
C THR A 574 -31.75 15.81 -24.00
N LEU A 575 -30.94 14.93 -23.41
CA LEU A 575 -31.42 13.80 -22.60
C LEU A 575 -31.40 14.06 -21.08
N LYS A 576 -30.94 15.24 -20.64
CA LYS A 576 -30.73 15.58 -19.22
C LYS A 576 -31.98 15.37 -18.33
N ASN A 577 -33.18 15.54 -18.91
CA ASN A 577 -34.46 15.50 -18.19
C ASN A 577 -35.37 14.34 -18.65
N LYS A 578 -34.84 13.32 -19.31
CA LYS A 578 -35.62 12.14 -19.72
C LYS A 578 -35.83 11.18 -18.55
N ASP A 579 -36.68 10.16 -18.76
CA ASP A 579 -36.94 9.14 -17.74
C ASP A 579 -35.70 8.29 -17.42
N LYS A 580 -35.72 7.63 -16.27
CA LYS A 580 -34.58 6.83 -15.77
C LYS A 580 -34.16 5.71 -16.72
N LYS A 581 -35.10 5.07 -17.42
CA LYS A 581 -34.80 3.95 -18.34
C LYS A 581 -34.08 4.48 -19.59
N THR A 582 -34.54 5.59 -20.15
CA THR A 582 -33.88 6.27 -21.26
C THR A 582 -32.48 6.72 -20.87
N ILE A 583 -32.31 7.37 -19.71
CA ILE A 583 -30.99 7.79 -19.22
C ILE A 583 -30.05 6.59 -19.03
N LYS A 584 -30.55 5.45 -18.50
CA LYS A 584 -29.73 4.24 -18.32
C LYS A 584 -29.22 3.71 -19.67
N ARG A 585 -30.12 3.52 -20.64
CA ARG A 585 -29.76 3.07 -22.01
C ARG A 585 -28.77 4.02 -22.68
N TYR A 586 -28.97 5.32 -22.52
CA TYR A 586 -28.04 6.32 -23.05
C TYR A 586 -26.64 6.20 -22.41
N LYS A 587 -26.55 5.97 -21.09
CA LYS A 587 -25.25 5.79 -20.41
C LYS A 587 -24.51 4.56 -20.93
N GLU A 588 -25.21 3.46 -21.18
CA GLU A 588 -24.66 2.24 -21.79
C GLU A 588 -24.12 2.54 -23.20
N LEU A 589 -24.95 3.14 -24.06
CA LEU A 589 -24.56 3.55 -25.41
C LEU A 589 -23.36 4.51 -25.40
N ARG A 590 -23.37 5.51 -24.52
CA ARG A 590 -22.28 6.46 -24.34
C ARG A 590 -20.99 5.74 -23.94
N GLY A 591 -21.08 4.75 -23.06
CA GLY A 591 -19.97 3.89 -22.67
C GLY A 591 -19.39 3.15 -23.87
N ILE A 592 -20.22 2.44 -24.63
CA ILE A 592 -19.83 1.72 -25.85
C ILE A 592 -19.14 2.65 -26.85
N ALA A 593 -19.78 3.78 -27.18
CA ALA A 593 -19.29 4.70 -28.20
C ALA A 593 -17.92 5.31 -27.88
N LEU A 594 -17.64 5.56 -26.60
CA LEU A 594 -16.35 6.09 -26.15
C LEU A 594 -15.23 5.04 -26.15
N HIS A 595 -15.57 3.75 -26.10
CA HIS A 595 -14.60 2.65 -26.02
C HIS A 595 -14.49 1.83 -27.31
N ASN A 596 -15.39 2.06 -28.28
CA ASN A 596 -15.33 1.51 -29.63
C ASN A 596 -15.89 2.54 -30.63
N GLN A 597 -14.99 3.23 -31.33
CA GLN A 597 -15.37 4.30 -32.26
C GLN A 597 -16.17 3.78 -33.47
N ASP A 598 -15.88 2.57 -33.94
CA ASP A 598 -16.61 1.97 -35.08
C ASP A 598 -18.06 1.65 -34.73
N GLU A 599 -18.31 1.16 -33.51
CA GLU A 599 -19.67 0.95 -33.01
C GLU A 599 -20.35 2.28 -32.67
N GLY A 600 -19.63 3.22 -32.05
CA GLY A 600 -20.13 4.54 -31.68
C GLY A 600 -20.73 5.30 -32.86
N LEU A 601 -20.03 5.36 -34.00
CA LEU A 601 -20.54 6.02 -35.21
C LEU A 601 -21.77 5.35 -35.82
N LYS A 602 -21.96 4.04 -35.61
CA LYS A 602 -23.14 3.30 -36.11
C LYS A 602 -24.35 3.49 -35.21
N LEU A 603 -24.14 3.59 -33.90
CA LEU A 603 -25.21 3.55 -32.91
C LEU A 603 -25.69 4.94 -32.49
N LEU A 604 -24.80 5.92 -32.35
CA LEU A 604 -25.17 7.27 -31.87
C LEU A 604 -26.18 7.99 -32.78
N PRO A 605 -26.06 7.99 -34.12
CA PRO A 605 -27.04 8.65 -34.99
C PRO A 605 -28.45 8.02 -34.89
N LYS A 606 -28.52 6.70 -34.69
CA LYS A 606 -29.80 5.99 -34.54
C LYS A 606 -30.54 6.37 -33.26
N TYR A 607 -29.83 6.92 -32.28
CA TYR A 607 -30.40 7.39 -31.02
C TYR A 607 -30.94 8.82 -31.12
N SER A 608 -30.44 9.65 -32.05
CA SER A 608 -30.89 11.05 -32.20
C SER A 608 -32.18 11.20 -32.99
N ASP A 609 -32.50 10.25 -33.88
CA ASP A 609 -33.49 10.49 -34.93
C ASP A 609 -34.87 9.86 -34.68
N LYS A 610 -35.03 8.98 -33.67
CA LYS A 610 -36.33 8.38 -33.33
C LYS A 610 -36.43 8.10 -31.83
N ASP A 611 -37.46 8.65 -31.20
CA ASP A 611 -37.95 8.41 -29.83
C ASP A 611 -37.30 7.24 -29.08
N GLY A 612 -36.17 7.46 -28.39
CA GLY A 612 -35.70 6.70 -27.20
C GLY A 612 -35.71 5.15 -27.23
N ALA A 613 -35.95 4.52 -28.37
CA ALA A 613 -36.32 3.12 -28.49
C ALA A 613 -35.31 2.42 -29.41
N LEU A 614 -34.15 2.10 -28.84
CA LEU A 614 -33.52 0.84 -29.15
C LEU A 614 -34.49 -0.27 -28.68
N LYS A 615 -35.09 -0.96 -29.66
CA LYS A 615 -35.73 -2.26 -29.46
C LYS A 615 -34.65 -3.29 -29.18
#